data_AF-A0A552KPY0-F1
#
_entry.id   AF-A0A552KPY0-F1
#
_cell.length_a   1.000
_cell.length_b   1.000
_cell.length_c   1.000
_cell.angle_alpha   90.00
_cell.angle_beta   90.00
_cell.angle_gamma   90.00
#
_symmetry.space_group_name_H-M   'P 1'
#
loop_
_entity.id
_entity.type
_entity.pdbx_description
1 polymer ?
#
loop_
_entity_poly.entity_id
_entity_poly.type
_entity_poly.pdbx_seq_one_letter_code
_entity_poly.pdbx_strand_id
1 'polypeptide(L)'
;MLGLQLADTRVYREAKEEGRLEGRLEGRLEGESALILRLLQRRFGAVDEVLAARIQALEIEQLESLAEALLDFTTLNDLVLWLNRYSQPLN
;
A
#
# COMPACT_ATOMS: atom_id res chain seq x y z
N MET A 1 -3.11 47.21 10.04
CA MET A 1 -3.47 45.79 9.84
C MET A 1 -2.43 45.18 8.92
N LEU A 2 -1.62 44.23 9.41
CA LEU A 2 -0.65 43.53 8.57
C LEU A 2 -1.43 42.62 7.60
N GLY A 3 -1.44 42.98 6.32
CA GLY A 3 -2.09 42.23 5.25
C GLY A 3 -1.27 41.01 4.84
N LEU A 4 -1.13 40.04 5.74
CA LEU A 4 -0.52 38.75 5.40
C LEU A 4 -1.61 37.80 4.91
N GLN A 5 -1.53 37.36 3.65
CA GLN A 5 -2.41 36.31 3.16
C GLN A 5 -1.96 34.99 3.80
N LEU A 6 -2.92 34.18 4.26
CA LEU A 6 -2.63 32.89 4.90
C LEU A 6 -1.74 32.00 4.01
N ALA A 7 -1.90 32.09 2.69
CA ALA A 7 -1.11 31.40 1.69
C ALA A 7 0.39 31.74 1.71
N ASP A 8 0.77 32.93 2.17
CA ASP A 8 2.17 33.38 2.24
C ASP A 8 2.86 32.90 3.53
N THR A 9 2.07 32.50 4.52
CA THR A 9 2.59 32.02 5.80
C THR A 9 3.39 30.74 5.60
N ARG A 10 4.48 30.62 6.36
CA ARG A 10 5.33 29.43 6.35
C ARG A 10 4.55 28.18 6.74
N VAL A 11 3.72 28.28 7.78
CA VAL A 11 2.88 27.19 8.29
C VAL A 11 1.93 26.64 7.20
N TYR A 12 1.28 27.51 6.42
CA TYR A 12 0.39 27.06 5.35
C TYR A 12 1.16 26.31 4.25
N ARG A 13 2.35 26.82 3.87
CA ARG A 13 3.19 26.16 2.86
C ARG A 13 3.68 24.80 3.33
N GLU A 14 4.17 24.71 4.56
CA GLU A 14 4.62 23.44 5.16
C GLU A 14 3.47 22.42 5.23
N ALA A 15 2.30 22.82 5.74
CA ALA A 15 1.14 21.92 5.82
C ALA A 15 0.66 21.44 4.43
N LYS A 16 0.70 22.31 3.42
CA LYS A 16 0.35 21.93 2.04
C LYS A 16 1.38 20.96 1.44
N GLU A 17 2.66 21.14 1.74
CA GLU A 17 3.72 20.25 1.28
C GLU A 17 3.65 18.89 1.97
N GLU A 18 3.42 18.86 3.27
CA GLU A 18 3.22 17.65 4.08
C GLU A 18 2.01 16.85 3.58
N GLY A 19 0.83 17.47 3.43
CA GLY A 19 -0.34 16.78 2.89
C GLY A 19 -0.15 16.25 1.46
N ARG A 20 0.67 16.91 0.63
CA ARG A 20 1.04 16.41 -0.71
C ARG A 20 2.03 15.24 -0.65
N LEU A 21 2.86 15.17 0.39
CA LEU A 21 3.75 14.04 0.62
C LEU A 21 2.96 12.84 1.13
N GLU A 22 2.14 13.03 2.16
CA GLU A 22 1.24 12.02 2.74
C GLU A 22 0.32 11.43 1.67
N GLY A 23 -0.43 12.26 0.95
CA GLY A 23 -1.36 11.77 -0.08
C GLY A 23 -0.67 11.04 -1.25
N ARG A 24 0.61 11.34 -1.53
CA ARG A 24 1.39 10.56 -2.51
C ARG A 24 1.83 9.21 -1.96
N LEU A 25 2.15 9.12 -0.68
CA LEU A 25 2.50 7.86 -0.02
C LEU A 25 1.27 6.96 0.12
N GLU A 26 0.16 7.50 0.62
CA GLU A 26 -1.12 6.79 0.75
C GLU A 26 -1.60 6.28 -0.62
N GLY A 27 -1.67 7.15 -1.62
CA GLY A 27 -2.10 6.76 -2.97
C GLY A 27 -1.20 5.71 -3.62
N ARG A 28 0.09 5.67 -3.25
CA ARG A 28 1.01 4.63 -3.72
C ARG A 28 0.73 3.29 -3.03
N LEU A 29 0.57 3.27 -1.70
CA LEU A 29 0.24 2.07 -0.93
C LEU A 29 -1.10 1.45 -1.40
N GLU A 30 -2.13 2.27 -1.54
CA GLU A 30 -3.44 1.84 -2.04
C GLU A 30 -3.36 1.32 -3.47
N GLY A 31 -2.61 2.01 -4.34
CA GLY A 31 -2.45 1.62 -5.74
C GLY A 31 -1.73 0.28 -5.91
N GLU A 32 -0.64 0.07 -5.18
CA GLU A 32 0.15 -1.17 -5.25
C GLU A 32 -0.61 -2.36 -4.67
N SER A 33 -1.23 -2.20 -3.48
CA SER A 33 -2.06 -3.25 -2.89
C SER A 33 -3.25 -3.63 -3.77
N ALA A 34 -3.97 -2.64 -4.34
CA ALA A 34 -5.07 -2.89 -5.26
C ALA A 34 -4.63 -3.61 -6.54
N LEU A 35 -3.45 -3.27 -7.08
CA LEU A 35 -2.90 -3.95 -8.24
C LEU A 35 -2.56 -5.41 -7.93
N ILE A 36 -1.87 -5.67 -6.82
CA ILE A 36 -1.52 -7.02 -6.38
C ILE A 36 -2.77 -7.88 -6.20
N LEU A 37 -3.80 -7.35 -5.53
CA LEU A 37 -5.07 -8.06 -5.33
C LEU A 37 -5.76 -8.41 -6.66
N ARG A 38 -5.77 -7.48 -7.63
CA ARG A 38 -6.31 -7.75 -8.97
C ARG A 38 -5.52 -8.81 -9.72
N LEU A 39 -4.19 -8.81 -9.60
CA LEU A 39 -3.33 -9.81 -10.24
C LEU A 39 -3.55 -11.19 -9.63
N LEU A 40 -3.58 -11.27 -8.29
CA LEU A 40 -3.93 -12.50 -7.57
C LEU A 40 -5.30 -13.02 -7.99
N GLN A 41 -6.30 -12.13 -8.04
CA GLN A 41 -7.66 -12.52 -8.43
C GLN A 41 -7.72 -13.07 -9.86
N ARG A 42 -7.02 -12.41 -10.79
CA ARG A 42 -6.94 -12.86 -12.19
C ARG A 42 -6.25 -14.21 -12.33
N ARG A 43 -5.25 -14.47 -11.50
CA ARG A 43 -4.36 -15.62 -11.63
C ARG A 43 -4.86 -16.86 -10.89
N PHE A 44 -5.43 -16.68 -9.71
CA PHE A 44 -5.81 -17.76 -8.79
C PHE A 44 -7.32 -17.80 -8.47
N GLY A 45 -8.11 -16.84 -8.97
CA GLY A 45 -9.53 -16.73 -8.66
C GLY A 45 -9.78 -15.92 -7.39
N ALA A 46 -10.92 -16.12 -6.73
CA ALA A 46 -11.28 -15.32 -5.55
C ALA A 46 -10.19 -15.35 -4.47
N VAL A 47 -9.78 -14.17 -4.00
CA VAL A 47 -8.85 -13.99 -2.88
C VAL A 47 -9.68 -13.79 -1.62
N ASP A 48 -9.40 -14.57 -0.58
CA ASP A 48 -10.08 -14.48 0.71
C ASP A 48 -9.87 -13.10 1.37
N GLU A 49 -10.89 -12.61 2.07
CA GLU A 49 -10.87 -11.28 2.70
C GLU A 49 -9.74 -11.14 3.74
N VAL A 50 -9.40 -12.22 4.46
CA VAL A 50 -8.30 -12.20 5.43
C VAL A 50 -6.96 -12.02 4.72
N LEU A 51 -6.75 -12.69 3.59
CA LEU A 51 -5.54 -12.49 2.78
C LEU A 51 -5.49 -11.09 2.18
N ALA A 52 -6.63 -10.57 1.73
CA ALA A 52 -6.71 -9.22 1.20
C ALA A 52 -6.34 -8.16 2.26
N ALA A 53 -6.88 -8.28 3.47
CA ALA A 53 -6.57 -7.39 4.58
C ALA A 53 -5.08 -7.45 4.96
N ARG A 54 -4.48 -8.65 4.97
CA ARG A 54 -3.04 -8.80 5.23
C ARG A 54 -2.17 -8.11 4.18
N ILE A 55 -2.56 -8.17 2.90
CA ILE A 55 -1.85 -7.48 1.82
C ILE A 55 -1.99 -5.96 1.96
N GLN A 56 -3.17 -5.47 2.31
CA GLN A 56 -3.41 -4.03 2.52
C GLN A 56 -2.68 -3.46 3.74
N ALA A 57 -2.32 -4.31 4.70
CA ALA A 57 -1.54 -3.94 5.88
C ALA A 57 -0.01 -3.98 5.65
N LEU A 58 0.45 -4.35 4.45
CA LEU A 58 1.88 -4.37 4.13
C LEU A 58 2.45 -2.96 3.96
N GLU A 59 3.71 -2.80 4.36
CA GLU A 59 4.50 -1.62 4.04
C GLU A 59 4.88 -1.61 2.55
N ILE A 60 5.30 -0.44 2.04
CA ILE A 60 5.55 -0.27 0.61
C ILE A 60 6.63 -1.22 0.08
N GLU A 61 7.71 -1.41 0.81
CA GLU A 61 8.80 -2.31 0.43
C GLU A 61 8.35 -3.78 0.40
N GLN A 62 7.38 -4.14 1.25
CA GLN A 62 6.79 -5.47 1.28
C GLN A 62 5.84 -5.68 0.10
N LEU A 63 5.08 -4.66 -0.30
CA LEU A 63 4.25 -4.70 -1.50
C LEU A 63 5.11 -4.86 -2.76
N GLU A 64 6.19 -4.09 -2.88
CA GLU A 64 7.15 -4.21 -3.99
C GLU A 64 7.76 -5.61 -4.05
N SER A 65 8.22 -6.14 -2.92
CA SER A 65 8.78 -7.50 -2.83
C SER A 65 7.75 -8.58 -3.15
N LEU A 66 6.50 -8.41 -2.72
CA LEU A 66 5.40 -9.31 -3.06
C LEU A 66 5.10 -9.27 -4.56
N ALA A 67 5.14 -8.10 -5.20
CA ALA A 67 4.90 -7.96 -6.64
C ALA A 67 5.94 -8.74 -7.47
N GLU A 68 7.20 -8.74 -7.07
CA GLU A 68 8.25 -9.55 -7.69
C GLU A 68 8.02 -11.05 -7.43
N ALA A 69 7.83 -11.45 -6.17
CA ALA A 69 7.63 -12.85 -5.79
C ALA A 69 6.38 -13.47 -6.44
N LEU A 70 5.34 -12.65 -6.70
CA LEU A 70 4.12 -13.07 -7.36
C LEU A 70 4.35 -13.64 -8.76
N LEU A 71 5.45 -13.25 -9.43
CA LEU A 71 5.83 -13.81 -10.74
C LEU A 71 6.25 -15.28 -10.64
N ASP A 72 6.81 -15.68 -9.49
CA ASP A 72 7.33 -17.03 -9.25
C ASP A 72 6.34 -17.96 -8.55
N PHE A 73 5.25 -17.42 -8.00
CA PHE A 73 4.21 -18.25 -7.39
C PHE A 73 3.69 -19.26 -8.41
N THR A 74 3.10 -20.35 -7.95
CA THR A 74 2.43 -21.37 -8.77
C THR A 74 1.03 -21.67 -8.24
N THR A 75 0.82 -21.45 -6.94
CA THR A 75 -0.43 -21.69 -6.23
C THR A 75 -0.73 -20.55 -5.26
N LEU A 76 -1.99 -20.47 -4.81
CA LEU A 76 -2.37 -19.54 -3.74
C LEU A 76 -1.66 -19.86 -2.41
N ASN A 77 -1.23 -21.11 -2.19
CA ASN A 77 -0.49 -21.48 -0.98
C ASN A 77 0.90 -20.82 -0.92
N ASP A 78 1.51 -20.51 -2.07
CA ASP A 78 2.79 -19.78 -2.11
C ASP A 78 2.64 -18.37 -1.52
N LEU A 79 1.52 -17.69 -1.79
CA LEU A 79 1.15 -16.41 -1.18
C LEU A 79 1.01 -16.56 0.35
N VAL A 80 0.31 -17.59 0.82
CA VAL A 80 0.12 -17.82 2.27
C VAL A 80 1.47 -18.01 2.96
N LEU A 81 2.36 -18.81 2.38
CA LEU A 81 3.70 -19.03 2.91
C LEU A 81 4.53 -17.74 2.91
N TRP A 82 4.46 -16.95 1.85
CA TRP A 82 5.14 -15.65 1.76
C TRP A 82 4.64 -14.70 2.85
N LEU A 83 3.32 -14.53 2.97
CA LEU A 83 2.72 -13.65 3.97
C LEU A 83 3.08 -14.10 5.40
N ASN A 84 3.11 -15.39 5.69
CA ASN A 84 3.50 -15.89 7.02
C ASN A 84 4.96 -15.61 7.38
N ARG A 85 5.82 -15.38 6.38
CA ARG A 85 7.24 -15.06 6.60
C ARG A 85 7.48 -13.57 6.74
N TYR A 86 6.73 -12.75 6.02
CA TYR A 86 7.03 -11.32 5.86
C TYR A 86 5.94 -10.38 6.38
N SER A 87 4.75 -10.87 6.70
CA SER A 87 3.67 -10.08 7.31
C SER A 87 3.34 -10.58 8.72
N GLN A 88 3.14 -9.65 9.66
CA GLN A 88 2.55 -10.01 10.95
C GLN A 88 1.11 -10.49 10.73
N PRO A 89 0.65 -11.56 11.42
CA PRO A 89 -0.77 -11.89 11.43
C PRO A 89 -1.56 -10.72 12.05
N LEU A 90 -2.67 -10.33 11.41
CA LEU A 90 -3.61 -9.37 11.98
C LEU A 90 -4.18 -9.95 13.29
N ASN A 91 -3.97 -9.26 14.40
CA ASN A 91 -4.47 -9.63 15.74
C ASN A 91 -5.98 -9.49 15.85
#